data_AF-A0A397BRB9-F1
#
_entry.id   AF-A0A397BRB9-F1
#
_cell.length_a   1.000
_cell.length_b   1.000
_cell.length_c   1.000
_cell.angle_alpha   90.00
_cell.angle_beta   90.00
_cell.angle_gamma   90.00
#
_symmetry.space_group_name_H-M   'P 1'
#
loop_
_entity.id
_entity.type
_entity.pdbx_description
1 polymer ?
#
loop_
_entity_poly.entity_id
_entity_poly.type
_entity_poly.pdbx_seq_one_letter_code
_entity_poly.pdbx_strand_id
1 'polypeptide(L)'
;CPYDVDLTSWSNGQVKMKLEMTAFAKLSVEYEFELTPLDVATTDILAAKIRDLQENVKALYVIRLNSPSCARKWMKSAETWVITS
;
A
#
# COMPACT_ATOMS: atom_id res chain seq x y z
N CYS A 1 -11.74 7.86 35.95
CA CYS A 1 -12.58 8.89 35.31
C CYS A 1 -12.97 8.35 33.94
N PRO A 2 -14.26 8.06 33.67
CA PRO A 2 -14.68 7.65 32.34
C PRO A 2 -14.59 8.86 31.40
N TYR A 3 -13.90 8.67 30.28
CA TYR A 3 -13.89 9.59 29.15
C TYR A 3 -14.36 8.80 27.93
N ASP A 4 -15.19 9.42 27.10
CA ASP A 4 -15.67 8.83 25.87
C ASP A 4 -15.13 9.62 24.67
N VAL A 5 -14.76 8.90 23.61
CA VAL A 5 -14.13 9.48 22.42
C VAL A 5 -14.89 9.00 21.20
N ASP A 6 -15.60 9.93 20.57
CA ASP A 6 -16.38 9.68 19.36
C ASP A 6 -15.76 10.38 18.16
N LEU A 7 -15.71 9.67 17.04
CA LEU A 7 -15.36 10.22 15.73
C LEU A 7 -16.65 10.43 14.93
N THR A 8 -16.92 11.66 14.53
CA THR A 8 -18.09 11.99 13.71
C THR A 8 -17.66 12.47 12.34
N SER A 9 -18.28 11.90 11.29
CA SER A 9 -18.04 12.30 9.90
C SER A 9 -18.93 13.49 9.54
N TRP A 10 -18.36 14.53 8.95
CA TRP A 10 -19.11 15.68 8.42
C TRP A 10 -19.37 15.54 6.91
N SER A 11 -20.36 16.29 6.40
CA SER A 11 -20.88 16.23 5.03
C SER A 11 -19.87 16.56 3.91
N ASN A 12 -18.66 17.01 4.25
CA ASN A 12 -17.60 17.40 3.32
C ASN A 12 -16.35 16.48 3.40
N GLY A 13 -16.46 15.30 4.02
CA GLY A 13 -15.34 14.37 4.18
C GLY A 13 -14.34 14.76 5.27
N GLN A 14 -14.63 15.82 6.04
CA GLN A 14 -13.88 16.14 7.25
C GLN A 14 -14.31 15.23 8.39
N VAL A 15 -13.34 14.87 9.24
CA VAL A 15 -13.56 14.10 10.45
C VAL A 15 -13.44 15.04 11.64
N LYS A 16 -14.33 14.90 12.61
CA LYS A 16 -14.22 15.61 13.88
C LYS A 16 -14.08 14.60 15.02
N MET A 17 -13.29 14.96 16.01
CA MET A 17 -13.17 14.20 17.25
C MET A 17 -13.95 14.95 18.34
N LYS A 18 -14.89 14.25 18.96
CA LYS A 18 -15.62 14.71 20.13
C LYS A 18 -15.09 13.96 21.35
N LEU A 19 -14.62 14.70 22.34
CA LEU A 19 -14.15 14.17 23.62
C LEU A 19 -15.12 14.60 24.70
N GLU A 20 -15.76 13.64 25.34
CA GLU A 20 -16.62 13.88 26.51
C GLU A 20 -15.92 13.35 27.76
N MET A 21 -15.72 14.22 28.74
CA MET A 21 -15.11 13.86 30.02
C MET A 21 -16.07 14.12 31.16
N THR A 22 -16.33 13.10 31.98
CA THR A 22 -17.13 13.25 33.20
C THR A 22 -16.25 13.14 34.45
N ALA A 23 -16.30 14.16 35.29
CA ALA A 23 -15.62 14.25 36.59
C ALA A 23 -16.62 14.51 37.73
N PHE A 24 -16.24 14.14 38.95
CA PHE A 24 -17.04 14.39 40.17
C PHE A 24 -18.52 13.97 40.05
N ALA A 25 -18.80 12.85 39.37
CA ALA A 25 -20.11 12.25 39.14
C ALA A 25 -21.17 13.12 38.41
N LYS A 26 -20.96 14.42 38.21
CA LYS A 26 -21.93 15.35 37.60
C LYS A 26 -21.33 16.45 36.70
N LEU A 27 -20.01 16.64 36.71
CA LEU A 27 -19.38 17.67 35.88
C LEU A 27 -18.94 17.01 34.57
N SER A 28 -19.64 17.31 33.47
CA SER A 28 -19.23 16.92 32.13
C SER A 28 -18.65 18.10 31.37
N VAL A 29 -17.63 17.83 30.56
CA VAL A 29 -17.06 18.78 29.60
C VAL A 29 -16.98 18.11 28.25
N GLU A 30 -17.43 18.82 27.23
CA GLU A 30 -17.39 18.40 25.84
C GLU A 30 -16.39 19.26 25.08
N TYR A 31 -15.48 18.61 24.36
CA TYR A 31 -14.52 19.25 23.46
C TYR A 31 -14.72 18.72 22.04
N GLU A 32 -14.74 19.63 21.08
CA GLU A 32 -14.82 19.31 19.66
C GLU A 32 -13.52 19.75 18.97
N PHE A 33 -12.88 18.83 18.27
CA PHE A 33 -11.65 19.06 17.53
C PHE A 33 -11.89 18.78 16.05
N GLU A 34 -11.61 19.78 15.21
CA GLU A 34 -11.56 19.57 13.77
C GLU A 34 -10.30 18.78 13.42
N LEU A 35 -10.45 17.60 12.83
CA LEU A 35 -9.32 16.81 12.35
C LEU A 35 -9.08 17.13 10.88
N THR A 36 -7.95 17.76 10.59
CA THR A 36 -7.42 17.81 9.23
C THR A 36 -6.82 16.44 8.89
N PRO A 37 -7.23 15.79 7.79
CA PRO A 37 -6.57 14.58 7.34
C PRO A 37 -5.07 14.83 7.21
N LEU A 38 -4.24 13.98 7.82
CA LEU A 38 -2.81 14.04 7.60
C LEU A 38 -2.56 13.68 6.13
N ASP A 39 -2.08 14.67 5.40
CA ASP A 39 -2.10 14.82 3.95
C ASP A 39 -1.82 13.55 3.11
N VAL A 40 -2.49 13.50 1.97
CA VAL A 40 -2.51 12.50 0.89
C VAL A 40 -1.14 12.40 0.17
N ALA A 41 -0.10 13.04 0.70
CA ALA A 41 1.29 12.88 0.24
C ALA A 41 1.79 11.42 0.36
N THR A 42 1.24 10.64 1.29
CA THR A 42 1.59 9.22 1.45
C THR A 42 1.06 8.35 0.31
N THR A 43 -0.08 8.68 -0.31
CA THR A 43 -0.57 7.92 -1.46
C THR A 43 0.23 8.16 -2.72
N ASP A 44 0.78 9.37 -2.93
CA ASP A 44 1.67 9.63 -4.06
C ASP A 44 3.02 8.91 -3.91
N ILE A 45 3.56 8.89 -2.68
CA ILE A 45 4.75 8.11 -2.34
C ILE A 45 4.47 6.61 -2.51
N LEU A 46 3.30 6.14 -2.09
CA LEU A 46 2.89 4.74 -2.25
C LEU A 46 2.72 4.37 -3.73
N ALA A 47 2.10 5.25 -4.53
CA ALA A 47 1.94 5.07 -5.97
C ALA A 47 3.29 5.06 -6.70
N ALA A 48 4.23 5.91 -6.29
CA ALA A 48 5.61 5.88 -6.79
C ALA A 48 6.29 4.54 -6.47
N LYS A 49 6.23 4.09 -5.20
CA LYS A 49 6.79 2.79 -4.79
C LYS A 49 6.17 1.60 -5.53
N ILE A 50 4.86 1.64 -5.81
CA ILE A 50 4.17 0.59 -6.58
C ILE A 50 4.69 0.56 -8.02
N ARG A 51 4.88 1.72 -8.67
CA ARG A 51 5.45 1.79 -10.03
C ARG A 51 6.88 1.23 -10.07
N ASP A 52 7.73 1.66 -9.14
CA ASP A 52 9.12 1.20 -9.07
C ASP A 52 9.20 -0.33 -8.84
N LEU A 53 8.32 -0.87 -7.99
CA LEU A 53 8.23 -2.32 -7.76
C LEU A 53 7.76 -3.07 -9.01
N GLN A 54 6.77 -2.54 -9.73
CA GLN A 54 6.30 -3.15 -10.98
C GLN A 54 7.39 -3.17 -12.06
N GLU A 55 8.21 -2.11 -12.14
CA GLU A 55 9.34 -2.04 -13.07
C GLU A 55 10.42 -3.07 -12.73
N ASN A 56 10.77 -3.22 -11.44
CA ASN A 56 11.70 -4.26 -10.99
C ASN A 56 11.21 -5.67 -11.31
N VAL A 57 9.91 -5.95 -11.12
CA VAL A 57 9.33 -7.26 -11.48
C VAL A 57 9.41 -7.51 -12.99
N LYS A 58 9.14 -6.51 -13.82
CA LYS A 58 9.31 -6.61 -15.28
C LYS A 58 10.74 -6.92 -15.67
N ALA A 59 11.71 -6.21 -15.09
CA ALA A 59 13.13 -6.45 -15.34
C ALA A 59 13.55 -7.87 -14.96
N LEU A 60 13.11 -8.37 -13.80
CA LEU A 60 13.36 -9.74 -13.37
C LEU A 60 12.71 -10.78 -14.29
N TYR A 61 11.51 -10.51 -14.80
CA TYR A 61 10.85 -11.39 -15.77
C TYR A 61 11.63 -11.48 -17.09
N VAL A 62 12.12 -10.35 -17.60
CA VAL A 62 12.97 -10.30 -18.80
C VAL A 62 14.28 -11.07 -18.57
N ILE A 63 14.93 -10.89 -17.42
CA ILE A 63 16.15 -11.64 -17.06
C ILE A 63 15.86 -13.14 -16.96
N ARG A 64 14.71 -13.54 -16.41
CA ARG A 64 14.30 -14.95 -16.33
C ARG A 64 14.07 -15.55 -17.72
N LEU A 65 13.44 -14.82 -18.63
CA LEU A 65 13.22 -15.26 -20.01
C LEU A 65 14.54 -15.36 -20.79
N ASN A 66 15.43 -14.39 -20.58
CA ASN A 66 16.75 -14.35 -21.20
C ASN A 66 17.79 -15.19 -20.44
N SER A 67 17.38 -15.96 -19.43
CA SER A 67 18.29 -16.82 -18.69
C SER A 67 18.89 -17.89 -19.60
N PRO A 68 20.22 -18.09 -19.59
CA PRO A 68 20.91 -19.03 -20.46
C PRO A 68 20.52 -20.49 -20.22
N SER A 69 19.72 -20.82 -19.19
CA SER A 69 19.14 -22.16 -19.02
C SER A 69 18.02 -22.43 -20.03
N CYS A 70 17.19 -21.42 -20.36
CA CYS A 70 16.19 -21.51 -21.42
C CYS A 70 16.89 -21.60 -22.78
N ALA A 71 17.86 -20.71 -23.07
CA ALA A 71 18.63 -20.73 -24.31
C ALA A 71 19.43 -22.05 -24.52
N ARG A 72 20.05 -22.60 -23.46
CA ARG A 72 20.74 -23.91 -23.54
C ARG A 72 19.80 -25.07 -23.84
N LYS A 73 18.55 -25.03 -23.38
CA LYS A 73 17.57 -26.09 -23.64
C LYS A 73 17.16 -26.13 -25.11
N TRP A 74 16.99 -24.96 -25.74
CA TRP A 74 16.68 -24.85 -27.17
C TRP A 74 17.86 -25.25 -28.07
N MET A 75 19.10 -24.88 -27.73
CA MET A 75 20.30 -25.31 -28.49
C MET A 75 20.50 -26.82 -28.48
N LYS A 76 20.36 -27.48 -27.32
CA LYS A 76 20.49 -28.95 -27.24
C LYS A 76 19.40 -29.67 -28.05
N SER A 77 18.18 -29.14 -28.05
CA SER A 77 17.09 -29.68 -28.87
C SER A 77 17.46 -29.60 -30.35
N ALA A 78 17.96 -28.47 -30.84
CA ALA A 78 18.35 -28.31 -32.24
C ALA A 78 19.53 -29.21 -32.65
N GLU A 79 20.55 -29.37 -31.79
CA GLU A 79 21.69 -30.26 -32.06
C GLU A 79 21.29 -31.74 -32.15
N THR A 80 20.30 -32.16 -31.35
CA THR A 80 19.85 -33.56 -31.35
C THR A 80 19.20 -33.94 -32.69
N TRP A 81 18.43 -33.03 -33.30
CA TRP A 81 17.79 -33.26 -34.61
C TRP A 81 18.79 -33.33 -35.76
N VAL A 82 19.92 -32.60 -35.67
CA VAL A 82 20.98 -32.62 -36.69
C VAL A 82 21.80 -33.92 -36.63
N ILE A 83 21.96 -34.53 -35.46
CA ILE A 83 22.76 -35.76 -35.28
C ILE A 83 21.97 -37.03 -35.64
N THR A 84 20.63 -36.99 -35.59
CA THR A 84 19.76 -38.13 -35.92
C THR A 84 19.24 -38.12 -37.38
N SER A 85 19.79 -37.26 -38.24
CA SER A 85 19.46 -37.17 -39.68
C SER A 85 20.56 -37.74 -40.55
#